data_AF-A0A6G3YYV5-F1
#
_entry.id   AF-A0A6G3YYV5-F1
#
_cell.length_a   1.000
_cell.length_b   1.000
_cell.length_c   1.000
_cell.angle_alpha   90.00
_cell.angle_beta   90.00
_cell.angle_gamma   90.00
#
_symmetry.space_group_name_H-M   'P 1'
#
loop_
_entity.id
_entity.type
_entity.pdbx_description
1 polymer ?
#
loop_
_entity_poly.entity_id
_entity_poly.type
_entity_poly.pdbx_seq_one_letter_code
_entity_poly.pdbx_strand_id
1 'polypeptide(L)'
;MSQQVKNINISELILWTENPRDPINKDATDQDIVDRALLDTSSKWSLAKLAKKMGGYYDLSELPTVVFHEGKPVVYDGNRRIILGKIKHKIVKIPGSLKLEIPEIPIEIPCNVCTKEIALQNVLRKHGETGSWDPLEREIFLHKFMGKPKSPFLIIEEETGIISQNPHLNQRYVRDEVFKKENLQKLGFSTDNESLNSVYNEDESSQIFSDISEKIRKKEITTRGPNRGKVIEALTPSTQKLIDQNQNRGFHPLNFQDRAAEQEKLNSQENSNSEQTEPDKSSKKPPRQSSRTTKRPPELFGGKLYLNKSSASDLYRDIVDLYDFYTNKKEQLSSSFPSLIRMSLRLLCETAAKEKGYRFENYLTKNYAEAKKLLDQDTKTTISNQGVDDKKIVQLLHTGAHSYKSSNNIDQTIALSIIIGKILTITYGKE
;
A
#
# COMPACT_ATOMS: atom_id res chain seq x y z
N MET A 1 -16.66 -8.54 33.76
CA MET A 1 -16.64 -8.04 32.36
C MET A 1 -15.21 -8.05 31.87
N SER A 2 -14.93 -8.68 30.73
CA SER A 2 -13.56 -8.84 30.17
C SER A 2 -13.09 -7.63 29.35
N GLN A 3 -13.94 -6.62 29.19
CA GLN A 3 -13.70 -5.39 28.46
C GLN A 3 -14.41 -4.22 29.14
N GLN A 4 -13.75 -3.08 29.26
CA GLN A 4 -14.30 -1.86 29.87
C GLN A 4 -13.56 -0.61 29.37
N VAL A 5 -14.20 0.55 29.47
CA VAL A 5 -13.53 1.84 29.21
C VAL A 5 -12.95 2.38 30.52
N LYS A 6 -11.68 2.76 30.51
CA LYS A 6 -11.00 3.43 31.63
C LYS A 6 -10.24 4.65 31.13
N ASN A 7 -10.30 5.75 31.87
CA ASN A 7 -9.39 6.87 31.63
C ASN A 7 -8.01 6.52 32.20
N ILE A 8 -6.97 6.72 31.40
CA ILE A 8 -5.58 6.44 31.77
C ILE A 8 -4.74 7.64 31.38
N ASN A 9 -3.79 8.02 32.24
CA ASN A 9 -2.83 9.08 31.93
C ASN A 9 -1.88 8.63 30.81
N ILE A 10 -1.65 9.49 29.82
CA ILE A 10 -0.78 9.20 28.68
C ILE A 10 0.65 8.87 29.10
N SER A 11 1.13 9.39 30.24
CA SER A 11 2.46 9.07 30.76
C SER A 11 2.59 7.60 31.19
N GLU A 12 1.51 6.98 31.64
CA GLU A 12 1.48 5.59 32.11
C GLU A 12 1.34 4.58 30.97
N LEU A 13 0.75 4.98 29.84
CA LEU A 13 0.53 4.13 28.68
C LEU A 13 1.86 3.73 28.04
N ILE A 14 2.17 2.43 27.99
CA ILE A 14 3.40 1.91 27.39
C ILE A 14 3.11 1.51 25.94
N LEU A 15 3.95 1.98 25.01
CA LEU A 15 3.83 1.62 23.60
C LEU A 15 4.22 0.15 23.40
N TRP A 16 3.51 -0.52 22.49
CA TRP A 16 3.77 -1.94 22.23
C TRP A 16 4.98 -2.10 21.31
N THR A 17 6.10 -2.55 21.89
CA THR A 17 7.39 -2.78 21.22
C THR A 17 7.31 -3.84 20.12
N GLU A 18 6.56 -4.92 20.34
CA GLU A 18 6.48 -6.03 19.40
C GLU A 18 5.42 -5.84 18.31
N ASN A 19 5.02 -4.61 18.02
CA ASN A 19 4.01 -4.29 17.01
C ASN A 19 4.38 -4.89 15.64
N PRO A 20 3.53 -5.73 15.01
CA PRO A 20 3.82 -6.40 13.74
C PRO A 20 4.14 -5.47 12.57
N ARG A 21 3.67 -4.21 12.65
CA ARG A 21 3.87 -3.21 11.61
C ARG A 21 5.32 -2.73 11.52
N ASP A 22 6.00 -2.69 12.65
CA ASP A 22 7.39 -2.28 12.76
C ASP A 22 7.93 -2.84 14.09
N PRO A 23 8.26 -4.15 14.15
CA PRO A 23 8.70 -4.79 15.38
C PRO A 23 10.00 -4.16 15.87
N ILE A 24 10.02 -3.80 17.13
CA ILE A 24 11.19 -3.25 17.82
C ILE A 24 11.58 -4.22 18.94
N ASN A 25 12.83 -4.12 19.39
CA ASN A 25 13.30 -4.87 20.55
C ASN A 25 12.30 -4.72 21.72
N LYS A 26 11.97 -5.85 22.38
CA LYS A 26 11.06 -5.91 23.52
C LYS A 26 11.45 -4.96 24.67
N ASP A 27 12.75 -4.70 24.81
CA ASP A 27 13.34 -3.88 25.87
C ASP A 27 13.44 -2.38 25.48
N ALA A 28 12.94 -2.02 24.29
CA ALA A 28 12.93 -0.64 23.83
C ALA A 28 12.00 0.24 24.66
N THR A 29 12.44 1.47 24.89
CA THR A 29 11.68 2.48 25.62
C THR A 29 10.66 3.16 24.71
N ASP A 30 9.70 3.88 25.31
CA ASP A 30 8.80 4.73 24.53
C ASP A 30 9.56 5.76 23.68
N GLN A 31 10.71 6.25 24.16
CA GLN A 31 11.56 7.18 23.41
C GLN A 31 12.12 6.51 22.15
N ASP A 32 12.62 5.28 22.25
CA ASP A 32 13.16 4.54 21.10
C ASP A 32 12.08 4.31 20.03
N ILE A 33 10.86 3.98 20.45
CA ILE A 33 9.72 3.80 19.54
C ILE A 33 9.35 5.12 18.88
N VAL A 34 9.32 6.22 19.64
CA VAL A 34 9.02 7.55 19.12
C VAL A 34 10.09 8.00 18.12
N ASP A 35 11.37 7.84 18.44
CA ASP A 35 12.46 8.23 17.56
C ASP A 35 12.40 7.46 16.24
N ARG A 36 12.16 6.14 16.30
CA ARG A 36 11.95 5.32 15.10
C ARG A 36 10.71 5.75 14.32
N ALA A 37 9.61 6.04 15.01
CA ALA A 37 8.37 6.50 14.38
C ALA A 37 8.48 7.90 13.74
N LEU A 38 9.39 8.74 14.24
CA LEU A 38 9.71 10.04 13.68
C LEU A 38 10.64 9.94 12.45
N LEU A 39 11.60 9.02 12.47
CA LEU A 39 12.44 8.71 11.32
C LEU A 39 11.62 8.16 10.15
N ASP A 40 10.65 7.29 10.46
CA ASP A 40 9.66 6.71 9.53
C ASP A 40 10.26 6.23 8.19
N THR A 41 11.43 5.60 8.23
CA THR A 41 12.19 5.16 7.04
C THR A 41 11.37 4.25 6.12
N SER A 42 10.45 3.48 6.68
CA SER A 42 9.54 2.56 5.99
C SER A 42 8.16 3.15 5.67
N SER A 43 7.93 4.44 5.98
CA SER A 43 6.63 5.14 5.82
C SER A 43 5.46 4.44 6.51
N LYS A 44 5.73 3.66 7.57
CA LYS A 44 4.74 2.88 8.31
C LYS A 44 4.02 3.75 9.35
N TRP A 45 4.68 4.71 9.98
CA TRP A 45 4.11 5.48 11.09
C TRP A 45 3.27 6.66 10.61
N SER A 46 3.80 7.48 9.69
CA SER A 46 3.12 8.61 9.06
C SER A 46 2.43 9.55 10.07
N LEU A 47 3.11 9.87 11.17
CA LEU A 47 2.55 10.60 12.31
C LEU A 47 1.98 11.97 11.92
N ALA A 48 2.67 12.73 11.07
CA ALA A 48 2.19 14.03 10.58
C ALA A 48 0.87 13.93 9.81
N LYS A 49 0.75 12.89 8.96
CA LYS A 49 -0.48 12.63 8.21
C LYS A 49 -1.63 12.23 9.14
N LEU A 50 -1.33 11.45 10.18
CA LEU A 50 -2.33 11.08 11.19
C LEU A 50 -2.79 12.31 11.99
N ALA A 51 -1.85 13.13 12.48
CA ALA A 51 -2.17 14.33 13.25
C ALA A 51 -3.09 15.28 12.45
N LYS A 52 -2.77 15.51 11.16
CA LYS A 52 -3.63 16.28 10.26
C LYS A 52 -5.02 15.66 10.07
N LYS A 53 -5.12 14.33 10.00
CA LYS A 53 -6.40 13.61 9.86
C LYS A 53 -7.27 13.70 11.13
N MET A 54 -6.65 13.72 12.30
CA MET A 54 -7.36 13.86 13.58
C MET A 54 -8.05 15.23 13.72
N GLY A 55 -7.60 16.25 13.00
CA GLY A 55 -8.21 17.57 13.02
C GLY A 55 -7.78 18.37 14.25
N GLY A 56 -8.71 19.08 14.89
CA GLY A 56 -8.41 19.98 16.02
C GLY A 56 -8.45 19.33 17.40
N TYR A 57 -9.02 18.14 17.54
CA TYR A 57 -9.27 17.50 18.84
C TYR A 57 -9.07 15.98 18.77
N TYR A 58 -8.99 15.35 19.95
CA TYR A 58 -8.84 13.89 20.08
C TYR A 58 -10.15 13.16 19.73
N ASP A 59 -10.09 12.30 18.70
CA ASP A 59 -11.23 11.50 18.23
C ASP A 59 -11.56 10.35 19.19
N LEU A 60 -12.70 10.45 19.89
CA LEU A 60 -13.19 9.45 20.83
C LEU A 60 -13.89 8.26 20.16
N SER A 61 -14.13 8.29 18.85
CA SER A 61 -14.74 7.18 18.12
C SER A 61 -13.82 5.96 18.02
N GLU A 62 -12.51 6.16 18.19
CA GLU A 62 -11.51 5.11 18.09
C GLU A 62 -10.60 5.07 19.31
N LEU A 63 -11.09 4.43 20.39
CA LEU A 63 -10.33 4.27 21.63
C LEU A 63 -9.08 3.38 21.44
N PRO A 64 -7.93 3.72 22.04
CA PRO A 64 -6.78 2.84 22.14
C PRO A 64 -7.17 1.54 22.85
N THR A 65 -6.63 0.42 22.38
CA THR A 65 -6.84 -0.88 23.04
C THR A 65 -5.66 -1.16 23.95
N VAL A 66 -5.94 -1.38 25.23
CA VAL A 66 -4.95 -1.51 26.29
C VAL A 66 -5.11 -2.85 27.01
N VAL A 67 -3.97 -3.49 27.28
CA VAL A 67 -3.87 -4.72 28.07
C VAL A 67 -2.95 -4.46 29.25
N PHE A 68 -3.36 -4.86 30.44
CA PHE A 68 -2.50 -4.78 31.62
C PHE A 68 -1.59 -6.01 31.70
N HIS A 69 -0.28 -5.78 31.63
CA HIS A 69 0.76 -6.78 31.89
C HIS A 69 1.40 -6.46 33.24
N GLU A 70 1.21 -7.32 34.25
CA GLU A 70 1.80 -7.10 35.59
C GLU A 70 1.50 -5.69 36.16
N GLY A 71 0.28 -5.20 35.94
CA GLY A 71 -0.15 -3.86 36.37
C GLY A 71 0.23 -2.71 35.43
N LYS A 72 0.98 -2.97 34.35
CA LYS A 72 1.41 -1.96 33.37
C LYS A 72 0.48 -1.90 32.15
N PRO A 73 -0.08 -0.73 31.77
CA PRO A 73 -1.02 -0.62 30.65
C PRO A 73 -0.30 -0.52 29.29
N VAL A 74 -0.22 -1.64 28.57
CA VAL A 74 0.41 -1.73 27.24
C VAL A 74 -0.60 -1.49 26.13
N VAL A 75 -0.25 -0.64 25.16
CA VAL A 75 -1.11 -0.19 24.06
C VAL A 75 -0.99 -1.14 22.86
N TYR A 76 -1.90 -2.10 22.74
CA TYR A 76 -1.93 -3.06 21.63
C TYR A 76 -2.42 -2.43 20.32
N ASP A 77 -3.33 -1.45 20.39
CA ASP A 77 -3.79 -0.67 19.24
C ASP A 77 -3.94 0.81 19.61
N GLY A 78 -3.62 1.69 18.66
CA GLY A 78 -3.59 3.13 18.86
C GLY A 78 -2.21 3.72 19.17
N ASN A 79 -1.13 2.95 19.04
CA ASN A 79 0.26 3.39 19.30
C ASN A 79 0.59 4.77 18.71
N ARG A 80 0.22 5.02 17.44
CA ARG A 80 0.45 6.31 16.78
C ARG A 80 -0.24 7.49 17.47
N ARG A 81 -1.46 7.31 17.98
CA ARG A 81 -2.18 8.35 18.72
C ARG A 81 -1.51 8.61 20.07
N ILE A 82 -1.05 7.56 20.73
CA ILE A 82 -0.36 7.67 22.01
C ILE A 82 0.99 8.38 21.84
N ILE A 83 1.74 8.08 20.76
CA ILE A 83 2.95 8.83 20.41
C ILE A 83 2.66 10.33 20.27
N LEU A 84 1.63 10.71 19.50
CA LEU A 84 1.24 12.11 19.35
C LEU A 84 0.89 12.76 20.70
N GLY A 85 0.18 12.03 21.57
CA GLY A 85 -0.12 12.47 22.93
C GLY A 85 1.12 12.66 23.80
N LYS A 86 2.05 11.70 23.78
CA LYS A 86 3.32 11.77 24.51
C LYS A 86 4.17 12.96 24.05
N ILE A 87 4.19 13.25 22.74
CA ILE A 87 4.88 14.42 22.20
C ILE A 87 4.19 15.72 22.64
N LYS A 88 2.85 15.80 22.53
CA LYS A 88 2.06 16.99 22.93
C LYS A 88 2.32 17.38 24.39
N HIS A 89 2.37 16.40 25.28
CA HIS A 89 2.58 16.58 26.71
C HIS A 89 4.05 16.56 27.15
N LYS A 90 4.99 16.55 26.19
CA LYS A 90 6.45 16.56 26.45
C LYS A 90 6.93 15.40 27.34
N ILE A 91 6.23 14.27 27.29
CA ILE A 91 6.60 13.03 28.00
C ILE A 91 7.82 12.38 27.31
N VAL A 92 7.93 12.57 26.00
CA VAL A 92 9.07 12.15 25.17
C VAL A 92 9.70 13.36 24.50
N LYS A 93 10.99 13.24 24.17
CA LYS A 93 11.77 14.29 23.51
C LYS A 93 11.60 14.18 22.01
N ILE A 94 11.60 15.34 21.33
CA ILE A 94 11.62 15.42 19.87
C ILE A 94 12.74 16.37 19.42
N PRO A 95 13.30 16.20 18.20
CA PRO A 95 14.26 17.14 17.65
C PRO A 95 13.65 18.55 17.58
N GLY A 96 14.36 19.57 18.06
CA GLY A 96 13.83 20.95 18.12
C GLY A 96 13.50 21.58 16.77
N SER A 97 14.01 21.02 15.67
CA SER A 97 13.69 21.41 14.30
C SER A 97 12.36 20.84 13.80
N LEU A 98 11.82 19.81 14.46
CA LEU A 98 10.61 19.13 14.03
C LEU A 98 9.37 19.90 14.52
N LYS A 99 8.65 20.51 13.58
CA LYS A 99 7.34 21.13 13.84
C LYS A 99 6.24 20.16 13.40
N LEU A 100 5.57 19.57 14.39
CA LEU A 100 4.39 18.73 14.18
C LEU A 100 3.16 19.48 14.68
N GLU A 101 2.18 19.71 13.81
CA GLU A 101 0.88 20.24 14.22
C GLU A 101 0.08 19.10 14.87
N ILE A 102 0.11 19.05 16.21
CA ILE A 102 -0.58 18.02 16.99
C ILE A 102 -1.91 18.57 17.49
N PRO A 103 -3.04 17.85 17.31
CA PRO A 103 -4.34 18.24 17.85
C PRO A 103 -4.29 18.44 19.38
N GLU A 104 -5.34 19.04 19.93
CA GLU A 104 -5.54 18.99 21.37
C GLU A 104 -5.85 17.56 21.81
N ILE A 105 -4.97 17.02 22.64
CA ILE A 105 -5.07 15.67 23.21
C ILE A 105 -5.07 15.83 24.73
N PRO A 106 -6.13 15.44 25.45
CA PRO A 106 -6.15 15.47 26.92
C PRO A 106 -5.03 14.63 27.52
N ILE A 107 -4.52 14.99 28.70
CA ILE A 107 -3.46 14.21 29.39
C ILE A 107 -3.98 12.86 29.89
N GLU A 108 -5.27 12.78 30.22
CA GLU A 108 -5.99 11.54 30.49
C GLU A 108 -6.97 11.25 29.36
N ILE A 109 -6.89 10.03 28.81
CA ILE A 109 -7.73 9.63 27.68
C ILE A 109 -8.49 8.32 27.99
N PRO A 110 -9.71 8.15 27.46
CA PRO A 110 -10.42 6.89 27.57
C PRO A 110 -9.76 5.81 26.71
N CYS A 111 -9.51 4.67 27.34
CA CYS A 111 -8.90 3.49 26.74
C CYS A 111 -9.86 2.30 26.84
N ASN A 112 -9.93 1.51 25.78
CA ASN A 112 -10.58 0.21 25.79
C ASN A 112 -9.66 -0.82 26.47
N VAL A 113 -9.90 -1.10 27.75
CA VAL A 113 -9.12 -2.05 28.54
C VAL A 113 -9.75 -3.43 28.44
N CYS A 114 -8.97 -4.43 28.00
CA CYS A 114 -9.45 -5.80 27.84
C CYS A 114 -8.34 -6.84 28.08
N THR A 115 -8.69 -8.13 28.03
CA THR A 115 -7.71 -9.21 28.10
C THR A 115 -6.85 -9.27 26.83
N LYS A 116 -5.68 -9.92 26.91
CA LYS A 116 -4.76 -10.07 25.77
C LYS A 116 -5.44 -10.72 24.58
N GLU A 117 -6.25 -11.75 24.80
CA GLU A 117 -6.94 -12.50 23.77
C GLU A 117 -7.92 -11.61 22.99
N ILE A 118 -8.72 -10.81 23.70
CA ILE A 118 -9.66 -9.85 23.10
C ILE A 118 -8.91 -8.75 22.36
N ALA A 119 -7.81 -8.24 22.93
CA ALA A 119 -6.99 -7.23 22.28
C ALA A 119 -6.44 -7.73 20.94
N LEU A 120 -5.84 -8.92 20.92
CA LEU A 120 -5.28 -9.52 19.70
C LEU A 120 -6.36 -9.76 18.62
N GLN A 121 -7.54 -10.25 19.01
CA GLN A 121 -8.67 -10.39 18.08
C GLN A 121 -9.11 -9.03 17.50
N ASN A 122 -9.17 -8.00 18.32
CA ASN A 122 -9.50 -6.64 17.87
C ASN A 122 -8.45 -6.07 16.92
N VAL A 123 -7.15 -6.25 17.22
CA VAL A 123 -6.06 -5.83 16.35
C VAL A 123 -6.16 -6.54 15.01
N LEU A 124 -6.35 -7.87 15.00
CA LEU A 124 -6.49 -8.64 13.76
C LEU A 124 -7.67 -8.16 12.91
N ARG A 125 -8.83 -7.96 13.54
CA ARG A 125 -10.05 -7.49 12.85
C ARG A 125 -9.86 -6.11 12.21
N LYS A 126 -9.18 -5.18 12.91
CA LYS A 126 -8.96 -3.82 12.42
C LYS A 126 -7.87 -3.74 11.35
N HIS A 127 -6.79 -4.49 11.52
CA HIS A 127 -5.58 -4.33 10.71
C HIS A 127 -5.36 -5.42 9.67
N GLY A 128 -5.87 -6.64 9.89
CA GLY A 128 -5.45 -7.84 9.17
C GLY A 128 -6.09 -8.10 7.81
N GLU A 129 -7.35 -7.73 7.56
CA GLU A 129 -8.02 -8.07 6.28
C GLU A 129 -8.21 -6.89 5.34
N THR A 130 -8.65 -5.75 5.87
CA THR A 130 -8.91 -4.50 5.14
C THR A 130 -8.14 -3.32 5.71
N GLY A 131 -7.22 -3.61 6.63
CA GLY A 131 -6.57 -2.62 7.45
C GLY A 131 -5.26 -2.14 6.88
N SER A 132 -4.41 -1.66 7.77
CA SER A 132 -3.13 -1.03 7.41
C SER A 132 -1.99 -2.01 7.18
N TRP A 133 -2.17 -3.31 7.43
CA TRP A 133 -1.09 -4.28 7.34
C TRP A 133 -0.91 -4.82 5.93
N ASP A 134 0.36 -4.86 5.51
CA ASP A 134 0.79 -5.61 4.35
C ASP A 134 0.77 -7.12 4.69
N PRO A 135 0.75 -8.00 3.67
CA PRO A 135 0.67 -9.45 3.87
C PRO A 135 1.70 -9.99 4.87
N LEU A 136 2.97 -9.62 4.76
CA LEU A 136 4.01 -10.13 5.65
C LEU A 136 3.74 -9.80 7.13
N GLU A 137 3.32 -8.58 7.43
CA GLU A 137 3.02 -8.10 8.79
C GLU A 137 1.86 -8.90 9.40
N ARG A 138 0.86 -9.22 8.57
CA ARG A 138 -0.24 -10.08 8.96
C ARG A 138 0.23 -11.50 9.26
N GLU A 139 1.09 -12.09 8.43
CA GLU A 139 1.61 -13.45 8.64
C GLU A 139 2.46 -13.52 9.92
N ILE A 140 3.32 -12.53 10.17
CA ILE A 140 4.07 -12.38 11.43
C ILE A 140 3.11 -12.32 12.61
N PHE A 141 2.04 -11.52 12.52
CA PHE A 141 1.09 -11.40 13.64
C PHE A 141 0.36 -12.71 13.93
N LEU A 142 -0.11 -13.40 12.90
CA LEU A 142 -0.81 -14.67 13.05
C LEU A 142 0.07 -15.75 13.67
N HIS A 143 1.33 -15.84 13.24
CA HIS A 143 2.25 -16.81 13.82
C HIS A 143 2.62 -16.43 15.26
N LYS A 144 3.22 -15.25 15.44
CA LYS A 144 3.85 -14.85 16.70
C LYS A 144 2.85 -14.62 17.83
N PHE A 145 1.68 -14.03 17.55
CA PHE A 145 0.73 -13.63 18.60
C PHE A 145 -0.53 -14.48 18.66
N MET A 146 -0.95 -15.07 17.53
CA MET A 146 -2.16 -15.89 17.47
C MET A 146 -1.87 -17.40 17.48
N GLY A 147 -0.60 -17.81 17.57
CA GLY A 147 -0.18 -19.22 17.65
C GLY A 147 -0.54 -20.03 16.41
N LYS A 148 -0.63 -19.38 15.24
CA LYS A 148 -0.90 -20.08 13.97
C LYS A 148 0.41 -20.69 13.41
N PRO A 149 0.34 -21.80 12.65
CA PRO A 149 1.50 -22.31 11.92
C PRO A 149 2.05 -21.25 10.97
N LYS A 150 3.36 -21.31 10.68
CA LYS A 150 3.96 -20.41 9.69
C LYS A 150 3.34 -20.66 8.31
N SER A 151 3.05 -19.59 7.59
CA SER A 151 2.66 -19.69 6.18
C SER A 151 3.88 -19.85 5.28
N PRO A 152 3.74 -20.43 4.07
CA PRO A 152 4.85 -20.51 3.11
C PRO A 152 5.50 -19.15 2.84
N PHE A 153 4.70 -18.09 2.85
CA PHE A 153 5.15 -16.72 2.65
C PHE A 153 6.06 -16.23 3.78
N LEU A 154 5.73 -16.54 5.04
CA LEU A 154 6.57 -16.21 6.19
C LEU A 154 7.85 -17.06 6.21
N ILE A 155 7.77 -18.35 5.88
CA ILE A 155 8.94 -19.25 5.81
C ILE A 155 9.93 -18.74 4.77
N ILE A 156 9.45 -18.36 3.57
CA ILE A 156 10.32 -17.78 2.53
C ILE A 156 10.98 -16.50 3.03
N GLU A 157 10.25 -15.61 3.70
CA GLU A 157 10.85 -14.39 4.23
C GLU A 157 11.92 -14.69 5.29
N GLU A 158 11.65 -15.56 6.26
CA GLU A 158 12.60 -15.87 7.33
C GLU A 158 13.87 -16.54 6.81
N GLU A 159 13.74 -17.39 5.79
CA GLU A 159 14.88 -18.11 5.22
C GLU A 159 15.64 -17.27 4.19
N THR A 160 14.99 -16.38 3.43
CA THR A 160 15.63 -15.70 2.28
C THR A 160 15.73 -14.19 2.42
N GLY A 161 14.89 -13.56 3.25
CA GLY A 161 14.72 -12.11 3.33
C GLY A 161 14.19 -11.44 2.06
N ILE A 162 13.80 -12.22 1.04
CA ILE A 162 13.55 -11.66 -0.29
C ILE A 162 12.34 -10.71 -0.33
N ILE A 163 11.31 -10.94 0.49
CA ILE A 163 10.07 -10.16 0.46
C ILE A 163 10.32 -8.79 1.07
N SER A 164 11.03 -8.70 2.19
CA SER A 164 11.40 -7.41 2.78
C SER A 164 12.40 -6.63 1.91
N GLN A 165 13.35 -7.32 1.27
CA GLN A 165 14.30 -6.68 0.33
C GLN A 165 13.62 -6.19 -0.95
N ASN A 166 12.47 -6.76 -1.32
CA ASN A 166 11.74 -6.45 -2.54
C ASN A 166 10.28 -6.10 -2.20
N PRO A 167 9.96 -4.85 -1.81
CA PRO A 167 8.61 -4.49 -1.33
C PRO A 167 7.46 -4.79 -2.30
N HIS A 168 7.73 -4.87 -3.61
CA HIS A 168 6.73 -5.30 -4.60
C HIS A 168 6.34 -6.77 -4.49
N LEU A 169 7.06 -7.60 -3.74
CA LEU A 169 6.66 -8.98 -3.41
C LEU A 169 5.69 -9.03 -2.23
N ASN A 170 5.64 -8.00 -1.37
CA ASN A 170 4.77 -7.95 -0.21
C ASN A 170 3.32 -7.59 -0.60
N GLN A 171 2.71 -8.44 -1.43
CA GLN A 171 1.36 -8.25 -1.99
C GLN A 171 0.51 -9.50 -1.81
N ARG A 172 -0.80 -9.29 -1.58
CA ARG A 172 -1.74 -10.39 -1.28
C ARG A 172 -1.71 -11.48 -2.36
N TYR A 173 -1.70 -11.12 -3.64
CA TYR A 173 -1.68 -12.11 -4.72
C TYR A 173 -0.34 -12.85 -4.82
N VAL A 174 0.77 -12.25 -4.39
CA VAL A 174 2.05 -12.95 -4.37
C VAL A 174 1.98 -14.04 -3.30
N ARG A 175 1.45 -13.73 -2.12
CA ARG A 175 1.18 -14.73 -1.07
C ARG A 175 0.18 -15.80 -1.52
N ASP A 176 -0.96 -15.38 -2.06
CA ASP A 176 -2.12 -16.28 -2.30
C ASP A 176 -2.03 -17.06 -3.62
N GLU A 177 -1.35 -16.51 -4.63
CA GLU A 177 -1.29 -17.08 -5.98
C GLU A 177 0.14 -17.45 -6.43
N VAL A 178 1.20 -16.79 -5.96
CA VAL A 178 2.57 -17.07 -6.43
C VAL A 178 3.32 -18.01 -5.49
N PHE A 179 3.48 -17.61 -4.23
CA PHE A 179 4.14 -18.39 -3.16
C PHE A 179 3.16 -19.28 -2.41
N LYS A 180 2.13 -19.78 -3.10
CA LYS A 180 1.24 -20.81 -2.56
C LYS A 180 1.93 -22.16 -2.66
N LYS A 181 1.67 -23.05 -1.69
CA LYS A 181 2.31 -24.37 -1.57
C LYS A 181 2.35 -25.16 -2.88
N GLU A 182 1.26 -25.22 -3.64
CA GLU A 182 1.21 -26.00 -4.88
C GLU A 182 2.08 -25.41 -5.99
N ASN A 183 2.25 -24.08 -6.02
CA ASN A 183 3.11 -23.43 -7.00
C ASN A 183 4.58 -23.51 -6.59
N LEU A 184 4.88 -23.42 -5.30
CA LEU A 184 6.23 -23.69 -4.78
C LEU A 184 6.68 -25.10 -5.12
N GLN A 185 5.81 -26.10 -4.95
CA GLN A 185 6.13 -27.49 -5.32
C GLN A 185 6.47 -27.64 -6.81
N LYS A 186 5.69 -27.02 -7.70
CA LYS A 186 6.00 -27.02 -9.15
C LYS A 186 7.29 -26.28 -9.49
N LEU A 187 7.63 -25.26 -8.69
CA LEU A 187 8.87 -24.51 -8.81
C LEU A 187 10.06 -25.24 -8.20
N GLY A 188 9.89 -26.42 -7.58
CA GLY A 188 10.96 -27.19 -6.94
C GLY A 188 11.24 -26.81 -5.48
N PHE A 189 10.30 -26.15 -4.79
CA PHE A 189 10.38 -25.76 -3.38
C PHE A 189 9.29 -26.43 -2.52
N SER A 190 9.61 -26.73 -1.27
CA SER A 190 8.65 -27.16 -0.25
C SER A 190 8.85 -26.35 1.03
N THR A 191 7.76 -26.11 1.76
CA THR A 191 7.77 -25.44 3.06
C THR A 191 7.26 -26.35 4.17
N ASP A 192 7.49 -27.65 4.03
CA ASP A 192 7.10 -28.66 5.02
C ASP A 192 7.96 -28.54 6.29
N ASN A 193 7.39 -28.89 7.45
CA ASN A 193 8.05 -28.80 8.77
C ASN A 193 8.56 -27.39 9.14
N GLU A 194 7.87 -26.35 8.67
CA GLU A 194 8.23 -24.94 8.92
C GLU A 194 9.63 -24.52 8.41
N SER A 195 10.24 -25.28 7.49
CA SER A 195 11.52 -24.95 6.86
C SER A 195 11.40 -24.86 5.34
N LEU A 196 12.27 -24.07 4.70
CA LEU A 196 12.35 -24.02 3.24
C LEU A 196 13.27 -25.13 2.73
N ASN A 197 12.69 -26.05 1.97
CA ASN A 197 13.40 -27.14 1.31
C ASN A 197 13.32 -26.95 -0.21
N SER A 198 14.33 -27.41 -0.93
CA SER A 198 14.47 -27.21 -2.37
C SER A 198 15.17 -28.39 -3.03
N VAL A 199 14.96 -28.54 -4.34
CA VAL A 199 15.74 -29.45 -5.20
C VAL A 199 17.00 -28.78 -5.77
N TYR A 200 17.19 -27.49 -5.46
CA TYR A 200 18.26 -26.63 -5.93
C TYR A 200 19.18 -26.23 -4.79
N ASN A 201 20.43 -25.85 -5.11
CA ASN A 201 21.28 -25.15 -4.16
C ASN A 201 20.83 -23.69 -3.94
N GLU A 202 21.52 -22.97 -3.06
CA GLU A 202 21.21 -21.59 -2.68
C GLU A 202 21.32 -20.59 -3.84
N ASP A 203 22.27 -20.78 -4.75
CA ASP A 203 22.46 -19.91 -5.92
C ASP A 203 21.35 -20.06 -6.94
N GLU A 204 21.06 -21.31 -7.29
CA GLU A 204 19.95 -21.67 -8.17
C GLU A 204 18.60 -21.21 -7.58
N SER A 205 18.42 -21.38 -6.27
CA SER A 205 17.23 -20.90 -5.56
C SER A 205 17.13 -19.38 -5.60
N SER A 206 18.23 -18.67 -5.34
CA SER A 206 18.31 -17.20 -5.44
C SER A 206 17.97 -16.72 -6.84
N GLN A 207 18.46 -17.42 -7.87
CA GLN A 207 18.18 -17.11 -9.28
C GLN A 207 16.67 -17.23 -9.57
N ILE A 208 16.03 -18.31 -9.13
CA ILE A 208 14.58 -18.52 -9.35
C ILE A 208 13.77 -17.44 -8.64
N PHE A 209 14.04 -17.18 -7.36
CA PHE A 209 13.31 -16.16 -6.61
C PHE A 209 13.54 -14.74 -7.15
N SER A 210 14.75 -14.44 -7.62
CA SER A 210 15.08 -13.17 -8.27
C SER A 210 14.33 -13.00 -9.61
N ASP A 211 14.24 -14.06 -10.42
CA ASP A 211 13.46 -14.04 -11.66
C ASP A 211 11.97 -13.79 -11.36
N ILE A 212 11.38 -14.51 -10.39
CA ILE A 212 10.00 -14.27 -9.94
C ILE A 212 9.80 -12.80 -9.51
N SER A 213 10.73 -12.27 -8.71
CA SER A 213 10.73 -10.88 -8.26
C SER A 213 10.73 -9.90 -9.43
N GLU A 214 11.60 -10.11 -10.41
CA GLU A 214 11.70 -9.30 -11.63
C GLU A 214 10.42 -9.37 -12.47
N LYS A 215 9.84 -10.56 -12.64
CA LYS A 215 8.60 -10.75 -13.40
C LYS A 215 7.40 -10.08 -12.75
N ILE A 216 7.32 -10.10 -11.42
CA ILE A 216 6.31 -9.36 -10.66
C ILE A 216 6.54 -7.85 -10.81
N ARG A 217 7.78 -7.38 -10.64
CA ARG A 217 8.16 -5.97 -10.75
C ARG A 217 7.83 -5.39 -12.13
N LYS A 218 8.08 -6.15 -13.20
CA LYS A 218 7.77 -5.79 -14.60
C LYS A 218 6.31 -5.97 -14.97
N LYS A 219 5.47 -6.44 -14.03
CA LYS A 219 4.04 -6.73 -14.25
C LYS A 219 3.79 -7.81 -15.32
N GLU A 220 4.73 -8.74 -15.48
CA GLU A 220 4.57 -9.94 -16.31
C GLU A 220 3.79 -11.02 -15.58
N ILE A 221 3.97 -11.13 -14.25
CA ILE A 221 3.12 -11.92 -13.34
C ILE A 221 2.24 -10.96 -12.54
N THR A 222 0.93 -10.97 -12.83
CA THR A 222 -0.06 -10.10 -12.18
C THR A 222 -1.39 -10.82 -12.00
N THR A 223 -2.32 -10.20 -11.26
CA THR A 223 -3.69 -10.71 -11.04
C THR A 223 -4.61 -10.64 -12.25
N ARG A 224 -4.18 -10.01 -13.36
CA ARG A 224 -5.02 -9.79 -14.56
C ARG A 224 -4.30 -10.06 -15.88
N GLY A 225 -3.06 -10.54 -15.82
CA GLY A 225 -2.24 -10.82 -16.99
C GLY A 225 -2.48 -12.22 -17.58
N PRO A 226 -1.99 -12.47 -18.80
CA PRO A 226 -2.07 -13.78 -19.45
C PRO A 226 -1.35 -14.88 -18.65
N ASN A 227 -0.39 -14.49 -17.81
CA ASN A 227 0.40 -15.39 -16.97
C ASN A 227 -0.17 -15.57 -15.55
N ARG A 228 -1.39 -15.10 -15.27
CA ARG A 228 -2.01 -15.32 -13.95
C ARG A 228 -2.11 -16.82 -13.67
N GLY A 229 -1.64 -17.25 -12.50
CA GLY A 229 -1.61 -18.68 -12.12
C GLY A 229 -0.60 -19.52 -12.90
N LYS A 230 0.15 -18.92 -13.83
CA LYS A 230 1.14 -19.58 -14.70
C LYS A 230 2.54 -19.06 -14.40
N VAL A 231 2.96 -19.20 -13.14
CA VAL A 231 4.21 -18.61 -12.63
C VAL A 231 5.41 -19.09 -13.45
N ILE A 232 5.53 -20.40 -13.69
CA ILE A 232 6.67 -21.02 -14.39
C ILE A 232 6.76 -20.54 -15.84
N GLU A 233 5.64 -20.50 -16.56
CA GLU A 233 5.58 -20.07 -17.97
C GLU A 233 6.06 -18.61 -18.15
N ALA A 234 5.92 -17.79 -17.11
CA ALA A 234 6.34 -16.39 -17.13
C ALA A 234 7.84 -16.19 -16.86
N LEU A 235 8.53 -17.19 -16.33
CA LEU A 235 9.95 -17.09 -15.98
C LEU A 235 10.82 -17.05 -17.23
N THR A 236 12.07 -16.62 -17.09
CA THR A 236 13.02 -16.62 -18.22
C THR A 236 13.31 -18.05 -18.70
N PRO A 237 13.65 -18.24 -20.00
CA PRO A 237 13.97 -19.56 -20.53
C PRO A 237 15.08 -20.30 -19.79
N SER A 238 16.07 -19.57 -19.25
CA SER A 238 17.14 -20.13 -18.40
C SER A 238 16.59 -20.73 -17.11
N THR A 239 15.65 -20.04 -16.46
CA THR A 239 15.03 -20.49 -15.22
C THR A 239 14.06 -21.65 -15.48
N GLN A 240 13.31 -21.61 -16.58
CA GLN A 240 12.45 -22.74 -16.98
C GLN A 240 13.28 -24.00 -17.24
N LYS A 241 14.40 -23.87 -17.98
CA LYS A 241 15.33 -24.98 -18.22
C LYS A 241 15.92 -25.51 -16.91
N LEU A 242 16.30 -24.63 -15.99
CA LEU A 242 16.78 -25.01 -14.66
C LEU A 242 15.70 -25.81 -13.88
N ILE A 243 14.44 -25.38 -13.95
CA ILE A 243 13.33 -26.09 -13.31
C ILE A 243 13.17 -27.49 -13.93
N ASP A 244 13.07 -27.57 -15.26
CA ASP A 244 12.86 -28.82 -15.99
C ASP A 244 13.98 -29.86 -15.75
N GLN A 245 15.23 -29.41 -15.66
CA GLN A 245 16.38 -30.28 -15.43
C GLN A 245 16.44 -30.90 -14.03
N ASN A 246 15.73 -30.33 -13.06
CA ASN A 246 15.85 -30.69 -11.65
C ASN A 246 14.56 -31.28 -11.05
N GLN A 247 13.51 -31.50 -11.86
CA GLN A 247 12.22 -32.03 -11.38
C GLN A 247 12.31 -33.38 -10.64
N ASN A 248 13.36 -34.17 -10.93
CA ASN A 248 13.55 -35.52 -10.36
C ASN A 248 14.56 -35.55 -9.19
N ARG A 249 15.10 -34.40 -8.77
CA ARG A 249 16.01 -34.36 -7.62
C ARG A 249 15.20 -34.41 -6.31
N GLY A 250 15.81 -34.95 -5.26
CA GLY A 250 15.21 -34.98 -3.93
C GLY A 250 15.28 -33.61 -3.26
N PHE A 251 14.28 -33.29 -2.44
CA PHE A 251 14.28 -32.10 -1.61
C PHE A 251 15.35 -32.20 -0.52
N HIS A 252 16.09 -31.11 -0.32
CA HIS A 252 16.98 -30.90 0.81
C HIS A 252 16.73 -29.53 1.44
N PRO A 253 17.09 -29.32 2.71
CA PRO A 253 17.03 -28.00 3.34
C PRO A 253 17.87 -26.97 2.59
N LEU A 254 17.39 -25.73 2.51
CA LEU A 254 18.17 -24.58 2.06
C LEU A 254 18.71 -23.82 3.26
N ASN A 255 19.99 -23.47 3.25
CA ASN A 255 20.61 -22.69 4.32
C ASN A 255 21.19 -21.39 3.76
N PHE A 256 20.38 -20.32 3.72
CA PHE A 256 20.88 -18.99 3.34
C PHE A 256 21.62 -18.26 4.48
N GLN A 257 21.51 -18.75 5.72
CA GLN A 257 22.09 -18.11 6.90
C GLN A 257 23.63 -18.03 6.85
N ASP A 258 24.31 -18.93 6.14
CA ASP A 258 25.77 -18.88 6.00
C ASP A 258 26.26 -17.71 5.13
N ARG A 259 25.42 -17.18 4.22
CA ARG A 259 25.79 -16.04 3.34
C ARG A 259 25.86 -14.70 4.05
N ALA A 260 24.97 -14.45 5.01
CA ALA A 260 25.00 -13.21 5.78
C ALA A 260 26.28 -13.13 6.65
N ALA A 261 26.68 -14.26 7.24
CA ALA A 261 27.92 -14.39 8.01
C ALA A 261 29.19 -14.33 7.13
N GLU A 262 29.14 -14.85 5.90
CA GLU A 262 30.25 -14.73 4.94
C GLU A 262 30.42 -13.31 4.39
N GLN A 263 29.33 -12.58 4.12
CA GLN A 263 29.38 -11.17 3.72
C GLN A 263 29.85 -10.24 4.85
N GLU A 264 29.50 -10.51 6.11
CA GLU A 264 30.09 -9.81 7.25
C GLU A 264 31.59 -10.12 7.40
N LYS A 265 32.03 -11.35 7.12
CA LYS A 265 33.46 -11.73 7.11
C LYS A 265 34.25 -11.07 5.97
N LEU A 266 33.69 -10.98 4.75
CA LEU A 266 34.32 -10.26 3.63
C LEU A 266 34.43 -8.76 3.91
N ASN A 267 33.37 -8.14 4.44
CA ASN A 267 33.39 -6.71 4.81
C ASN A 267 34.32 -6.40 5.99
N SER A 268 34.64 -7.40 6.82
CA SER A 268 35.61 -7.30 7.92
C SER A 268 37.07 -7.45 7.47
N GLN A 269 37.31 -8.09 6.31
CA GLN A 269 38.67 -8.30 5.78
C GLN A 269 39.15 -7.15 4.87
N GLU A 270 38.24 -6.38 4.24
CA GLU A 270 38.63 -5.23 3.41
C GLU A 270 38.96 -3.95 4.21
N ASN A 271 38.62 -3.88 5.51
CA ASN A 271 38.86 -2.70 6.36
C ASN A 271 40.18 -2.73 7.16
N SER A 272 41.13 -3.62 6.82
CA SER A 272 42.41 -3.73 7.54
C SER A 272 43.61 -3.10 6.83
N ASN A 273 43.48 -2.53 5.63
CA ASN A 273 44.60 -1.87 4.95
C ASN A 273 44.15 -0.68 4.09
N SER A 274 44.13 0.51 4.68
CA SER A 274 44.54 1.73 3.96
C SER A 274 44.73 2.88 4.93
N GLU A 275 45.99 3.31 5.03
CA GLU A 275 46.46 4.50 5.73
C GLU A 275 45.84 5.79 5.18
N GLN A 276 45.86 6.78 6.06
CA GLN A 276 45.45 8.15 5.88
C GLN A 276 45.95 8.78 4.57
N THR A 277 45.03 9.36 3.80
CA THR A 277 45.34 10.49 2.92
C THR A 277 44.18 11.49 2.92
N GLU A 278 44.52 12.74 3.17
CA GLU A 278 43.65 13.92 3.16
C GLU A 278 43.16 14.29 1.74
N PRO A 279 42.13 15.17 1.62
CA PRO A 279 41.18 15.13 0.51
C PRO A 279 41.64 15.97 -0.69
N ASP A 280 41.70 15.34 -1.86
CA ASP A 280 41.93 16.08 -3.10
C ASP A 280 40.62 16.46 -3.81
N LYS A 281 40.57 17.75 -4.16
CA LYS A 281 39.46 18.42 -4.85
C LYS A 281 39.52 18.08 -6.33
N SER A 282 38.69 17.16 -6.81
CA SER A 282 37.99 17.29 -8.11
C SER A 282 37.28 16.00 -8.51
N SER A 283 35.96 15.95 -8.37
CA SER A 283 35.12 15.23 -9.32
C SER A 283 33.67 15.73 -9.25
N LYS A 284 33.12 16.01 -10.43
CA LYS A 284 31.80 16.62 -10.64
C LYS A 284 30.71 15.67 -10.12
N LYS A 285 29.81 16.19 -9.27
CA LYS A 285 28.56 15.51 -8.91
C LYS A 285 27.74 15.24 -10.18
N PRO A 286 27.26 14.01 -10.43
CA PRO A 286 26.23 13.80 -11.43
C PRO A 286 24.94 14.49 -10.97
N PRO A 287 24.12 15.03 -11.89
CA PRO A 287 22.89 15.72 -11.54
C PRO A 287 21.92 14.76 -10.86
N ARG A 288 21.35 15.20 -9.73
CA ARG A 288 20.24 14.51 -9.04
C ARG A 288 19.12 14.25 -10.04
N GLN A 289 18.91 12.98 -10.41
CA GLN A 289 17.67 12.57 -11.04
C GLN A 289 16.53 12.73 -10.04
N SER A 290 15.48 13.46 -10.42
CA SER A 290 14.23 13.50 -9.68
C SER A 290 13.60 12.12 -9.60
N SER A 291 13.03 11.76 -8.44
CA SER A 291 12.37 10.47 -8.25
C SER A 291 11.23 10.31 -9.26
N ARG A 292 11.19 9.18 -9.98
CA ARG A 292 10.00 8.76 -10.73
C ARG A 292 8.86 8.52 -9.74
N THR A 293 7.78 9.28 -9.89
CA THR A 293 6.52 9.08 -9.19
C THR A 293 5.97 7.68 -9.49
N THR A 294 5.69 6.91 -8.45
CA THR A 294 4.96 5.64 -8.53
C THR A 294 3.55 5.92 -9.06
N LYS A 295 3.19 5.31 -10.20
CA LYS A 295 1.84 5.45 -10.79
C LYS A 295 0.81 4.86 -9.83
N ARG A 296 0.04 5.74 -9.18
CA ARG A 296 -1.15 5.40 -8.38
C ARG A 296 -2.13 4.62 -9.28
N PRO A 297 -2.91 3.67 -8.73
CA PRO A 297 -4.04 3.11 -9.48
C PRO A 297 -4.91 4.26 -9.99
N PRO A 298 -5.43 4.20 -11.22
CA PRO A 298 -6.13 5.34 -11.81
C PRO A 298 -7.43 5.56 -11.04
N GLU A 299 -7.43 6.58 -10.21
CA GLU A 299 -8.59 7.06 -9.46
C GLU A 299 -9.58 7.68 -10.45
N LEU A 300 -10.89 7.49 -10.21
CA LEU A 300 -11.91 8.19 -10.97
C LEU A 300 -11.67 9.71 -10.86
N PHE A 301 -11.84 10.42 -11.97
CA PHE A 301 -11.52 11.85 -12.10
C PHE A 301 -10.04 12.25 -11.89
N GLY A 302 -9.14 11.28 -11.74
CA GLY A 302 -7.72 11.53 -11.45
C GLY A 302 -7.46 12.00 -10.02
N GLY A 303 -8.43 11.81 -9.13
CA GLY A 303 -8.36 12.11 -7.70
C GLY A 303 -9.48 12.99 -7.17
N LYS A 304 -9.38 13.37 -5.91
CA LYS A 304 -10.37 14.25 -5.25
C LYS A 304 -10.40 15.63 -5.90
N LEU A 305 -11.59 16.09 -6.26
CA LEU A 305 -11.83 17.43 -6.80
C LEU A 305 -12.35 18.35 -5.70
N TYR A 306 -11.84 19.58 -5.67
CA TYR A 306 -12.31 20.63 -4.76
C TYR A 306 -13.16 21.63 -5.54
N LEU A 307 -14.45 21.34 -5.62
CA LEU A 307 -15.40 22.12 -6.40
C LEU A 307 -16.27 23.00 -5.48
N ASN A 308 -16.73 24.13 -6.01
CA ASN A 308 -17.78 24.95 -5.43
C ASN A 308 -19.08 24.15 -5.30
N LYS A 309 -19.95 24.56 -4.37
CA LYS A 309 -21.23 23.88 -4.15
C LYS A 309 -22.13 24.06 -5.38
N SER A 310 -22.56 22.94 -5.98
CA SER A 310 -23.48 22.90 -7.11
C SER A 310 -24.07 21.49 -7.26
N SER A 311 -25.13 21.33 -8.06
CA SER A 311 -25.71 20.00 -8.31
C SER A 311 -24.71 19.12 -9.07
N ALA A 312 -23.89 19.70 -9.94
CA ALA A 312 -22.78 18.99 -10.59
C ALA A 312 -21.70 18.52 -9.58
N SER A 313 -21.42 19.32 -8.55
CA SER A 313 -20.48 18.95 -7.47
C SER A 313 -21.03 17.84 -6.59
N ASP A 314 -22.34 17.88 -6.28
CA ASP A 314 -23.01 16.85 -5.51
C ASP A 314 -23.02 15.52 -6.29
N LEU A 315 -23.42 15.55 -7.57
CA LEU A 315 -23.45 14.39 -8.45
C LEU A 315 -22.04 13.80 -8.69
N TYR A 316 -21.00 14.62 -8.77
CA TYR A 316 -19.62 14.14 -8.80
C TYR A 316 -19.30 13.22 -7.60
N ARG A 317 -19.70 13.61 -6.38
CA ARG A 317 -19.44 12.82 -5.17
C ARG A 317 -20.24 11.53 -5.19
N ASP A 318 -21.51 11.58 -5.59
CA ASP A 318 -22.35 10.38 -5.72
C ASP A 318 -21.78 9.37 -6.73
N ILE A 319 -21.17 9.85 -7.81
CA ILE A 319 -20.52 9.01 -8.82
C ILE A 319 -19.23 8.38 -8.27
N VAL A 320 -18.47 9.11 -7.45
CA VAL A 320 -17.31 8.55 -6.75
C VAL A 320 -17.77 7.45 -5.79
N ASP A 321 -18.82 7.67 -5.01
CA ASP A 321 -19.38 6.66 -4.10
C ASP A 321 -19.91 5.43 -4.86
N LEU A 322 -20.53 5.64 -6.04
CA LEU A 322 -20.98 4.55 -6.92
C LEU A 322 -19.81 3.73 -7.47
N TYR A 323 -18.70 4.39 -7.82
CA TYR A 323 -17.49 3.72 -8.28
C TYR A 323 -16.78 2.98 -7.14
N ASP A 324 -16.76 3.55 -5.93
CA ASP A 324 -16.25 2.88 -4.73
C ASP A 324 -17.11 1.65 -4.39
N PHE A 325 -18.43 1.76 -4.49
CA PHE A 325 -19.33 0.60 -4.37
C PHE A 325 -19.01 -0.47 -5.40
N TYR A 326 -18.82 -0.09 -6.67
CA TYR A 326 -18.44 -1.01 -7.74
C TYR A 326 -17.11 -1.71 -7.45
N THR A 327 -16.08 -0.98 -7.04
CA THR A 327 -14.76 -1.56 -6.78
C THR A 327 -14.77 -2.51 -5.59
N ASN A 328 -15.54 -2.19 -4.54
CA ASN A 328 -15.68 -3.03 -3.35
C ASN A 328 -16.52 -4.30 -3.58
N LYS A 329 -17.52 -4.24 -4.49
CA LYS A 329 -18.44 -5.36 -4.75
C LYS A 329 -18.30 -5.95 -6.14
N LYS A 330 -17.18 -5.71 -6.83
CA LYS A 330 -16.99 -6.03 -8.26
C LYS A 330 -17.35 -7.48 -8.62
N GLU A 331 -17.03 -8.43 -7.75
CA GLU A 331 -17.29 -9.87 -7.96
C GLU A 331 -18.77 -10.27 -7.80
N GLN A 332 -19.57 -9.42 -7.14
CA GLN A 332 -21.00 -9.64 -6.91
C GLN A 332 -21.87 -8.90 -7.95
N LEU A 333 -21.25 -8.02 -8.74
CA LEU A 333 -21.93 -7.16 -9.70
C LEU A 333 -21.77 -7.71 -11.12
N SER A 334 -22.74 -7.41 -11.98
CA SER A 334 -22.66 -7.85 -13.38
C SER A 334 -21.45 -7.24 -14.09
N SER A 335 -20.93 -7.95 -15.09
CA SER A 335 -19.89 -7.42 -16.00
C SER A 335 -20.33 -6.16 -16.77
N SER A 336 -21.63 -5.87 -16.79
CA SER A 336 -22.22 -4.67 -17.39
C SER A 336 -22.27 -3.47 -16.44
N PHE A 337 -21.97 -3.63 -15.15
CA PHE A 337 -22.02 -2.54 -14.17
C PHE A 337 -21.17 -1.31 -14.55
N PRO A 338 -19.97 -1.43 -15.15
CA PRO A 338 -19.20 -0.27 -15.63
C PRO A 338 -19.98 0.68 -16.53
N SER A 339 -20.98 0.19 -17.27
CA SER A 339 -21.87 1.04 -18.08
C SER A 339 -22.67 2.04 -17.24
N LEU A 340 -23.04 1.68 -16.00
CA LEU A 340 -23.72 2.61 -15.08
C LEU A 340 -22.81 3.77 -14.69
N ILE A 341 -21.53 3.49 -14.44
CA ILE A 341 -20.51 4.53 -14.17
C ILE A 341 -20.39 5.43 -15.40
N ARG A 342 -20.25 4.85 -16.59
CA ARG A 342 -20.12 5.61 -17.83
C ARG A 342 -21.35 6.47 -18.15
N MET A 343 -22.56 5.95 -17.90
CA MET A 343 -23.82 6.68 -18.03
C MET A 343 -23.89 7.86 -17.05
N SER A 344 -23.44 7.64 -15.81
CA SER A 344 -23.41 8.70 -14.79
C SER A 344 -22.44 9.84 -15.15
N LEU A 345 -21.30 9.55 -15.81
CA LEU A 345 -20.40 10.57 -16.33
C LEU A 345 -21.07 11.47 -17.37
N ARG A 346 -21.94 10.92 -18.21
CA ARG A 346 -22.71 11.72 -19.17
C ARG A 346 -23.69 12.63 -18.43
N LEU A 347 -24.45 12.09 -17.48
CA LEU A 347 -25.40 12.86 -16.67
C LEU A 347 -24.69 14.00 -15.92
N LEU A 348 -23.49 13.75 -15.41
CA LEU A 348 -22.65 14.77 -14.76
C LEU A 348 -22.30 15.91 -15.72
N CYS A 349 -21.85 15.58 -16.93
CA CYS A 349 -21.53 16.59 -17.94
C CYS A 349 -22.77 17.35 -18.43
N GLU A 350 -23.93 16.72 -18.55
CA GLU A 350 -25.19 17.39 -18.89
C GLU A 350 -25.66 18.34 -17.79
N THR A 351 -25.56 17.91 -16.53
CA THR A 351 -25.87 18.72 -15.35
C THR A 351 -24.96 19.95 -15.29
N ALA A 352 -23.65 19.74 -15.47
CA ALA A 352 -22.67 20.81 -15.49
C ALA A 352 -22.86 21.78 -16.67
N ALA A 353 -23.15 21.26 -17.87
CA ALA A 353 -23.41 22.09 -19.05
C ALA A 353 -24.64 22.98 -18.85
N LYS A 354 -25.74 22.41 -18.35
CA LYS A 354 -26.99 23.12 -18.09
C LYS A 354 -26.80 24.26 -17.08
N GLU A 355 -26.14 23.98 -15.95
CA GLU A 355 -25.86 24.98 -14.92
C GLU A 355 -24.96 26.12 -15.43
N LYS A 356 -24.05 25.85 -16.38
CA LYS A 356 -23.19 26.87 -17.01
C LYS A 356 -23.80 27.51 -18.26
N GLY A 357 -25.04 27.18 -18.62
CA GLY A 357 -25.73 27.76 -19.78
C GLY A 357 -25.18 27.31 -21.13
N TYR A 358 -24.52 26.14 -21.19
CA TYR A 358 -23.99 25.56 -22.43
C TYR A 358 -24.84 24.38 -22.90
N ARG A 359 -24.84 24.14 -24.21
CA ARG A 359 -25.20 22.83 -24.76
C ARG A 359 -24.15 21.79 -24.36
N PHE A 360 -24.56 20.56 -24.14
CA PHE A 360 -23.72 19.45 -23.68
C PHE A 360 -22.42 19.31 -24.48
N GLU A 361 -22.50 19.32 -25.81
CA GLU A 361 -21.36 19.15 -26.71
C GLU A 361 -20.43 20.37 -26.65
N ASN A 362 -21.00 21.57 -26.56
CA ASN A 362 -20.26 22.83 -26.48
C ASN A 362 -19.50 22.92 -25.15
N TYR A 363 -20.09 22.46 -24.04
CA TYR A 363 -19.44 22.44 -22.75
C TYR A 363 -18.17 21.59 -22.76
N LEU A 364 -18.24 20.40 -23.37
CA LEU A 364 -17.08 19.50 -23.44
C LEU A 364 -16.00 20.03 -24.37
N THR A 365 -16.36 20.38 -25.61
CA THR A 365 -15.42 20.80 -26.64
C THR A 365 -14.70 22.11 -26.30
N LYS A 366 -15.41 23.11 -25.75
CA LYS A 366 -14.81 24.39 -25.35
C LYS A 366 -13.78 24.25 -24.23
N ASN A 367 -14.01 23.33 -23.30
CA ASN A 367 -13.15 23.18 -22.11
C ASN A 367 -12.06 22.10 -22.29
N TYR A 368 -12.13 21.26 -23.33
CA TYR A 368 -11.23 20.11 -23.49
C TYR A 368 -9.77 20.52 -23.63
N ALA A 369 -9.46 21.54 -24.44
CA ALA A 369 -8.09 21.97 -24.69
C ALA A 369 -7.41 22.47 -23.40
N GLU A 370 -8.09 23.32 -22.63
CA GLU A 370 -7.61 23.81 -21.34
C GLU A 370 -7.51 22.68 -20.31
N ALA A 371 -8.51 21.80 -20.25
CA ALA A 371 -8.48 20.64 -19.36
C ALA A 371 -7.28 19.72 -19.65
N LYS A 372 -6.97 19.51 -20.93
CA LYS A 372 -5.82 18.72 -21.36
C LYS A 372 -4.49 19.38 -20.98
N LYS A 373 -4.38 20.71 -20.98
CA LYS A 373 -3.15 21.41 -20.56
C LYS A 373 -2.81 21.14 -19.10
N LEU A 374 -3.82 20.99 -18.22
CA LEU A 374 -3.67 20.71 -16.79
C LEU A 374 -3.24 19.27 -16.44
N LEU A 375 -3.08 18.41 -17.44
CA LEU A 375 -2.65 17.03 -17.26
C LEU A 375 -1.13 16.89 -17.44
N ASP A 376 -0.53 16.03 -16.62
CA ASP A 376 0.85 15.59 -16.82
C ASP A 376 0.96 14.69 -18.08
N GLN A 377 2.20 14.47 -18.53
CA GLN A 377 2.47 13.76 -19.78
C GLN A 377 2.06 12.28 -19.73
N ASP A 378 2.16 11.63 -18.58
CA ASP A 378 1.77 10.22 -18.41
C ASP A 378 0.26 10.07 -18.49
N THR A 379 -0.48 10.99 -17.87
CA THR A 379 -1.94 11.01 -17.92
C THR A 379 -2.45 11.32 -19.33
N LYS A 380 -1.82 12.25 -20.06
CA LYS A 380 -2.13 12.52 -21.48
C LYS A 380 -1.95 11.28 -22.36
N THR A 381 -0.86 10.55 -22.13
CA THR A 381 -0.57 9.30 -22.86
C THR A 381 -1.60 8.22 -22.55
N THR A 382 -2.00 8.10 -21.28
CA THR A 382 -3.04 7.14 -20.84
C THR A 382 -4.40 7.42 -21.50
N ILE A 383 -4.81 8.68 -21.56
CA ILE A 383 -6.06 9.11 -22.21
C ILE A 383 -6.02 8.83 -23.71
N SER A 384 -4.90 9.13 -24.37
CA SER A 384 -4.70 8.86 -25.80
C SER A 384 -4.77 7.36 -26.11
N ASN A 385 -4.16 6.51 -25.27
CA ASN A 385 -4.17 5.06 -25.44
C ASN A 385 -5.57 4.45 -25.31
N GLN A 386 -6.47 5.11 -24.58
CA GLN A 386 -7.89 4.72 -24.47
C GLN A 386 -8.77 5.33 -25.56
N GLY A 387 -8.18 6.02 -26.55
CA GLY A 387 -8.89 6.62 -27.68
C GLY A 387 -9.79 7.79 -27.29
N VAL A 388 -9.49 8.47 -26.17
CA VAL A 388 -10.23 9.64 -25.71
C VAL A 388 -9.55 10.91 -26.27
N ASP A 389 -10.25 11.59 -27.16
CA ASP A 389 -9.83 12.86 -27.76
C ASP A 389 -11.01 13.86 -27.81
N ASP A 390 -10.72 15.10 -28.19
CA ASP A 390 -11.68 16.20 -28.28
C ASP A 390 -12.81 15.91 -29.29
N LYS A 391 -12.52 15.16 -30.35
CA LYS A 391 -13.49 14.78 -31.38
C LYS A 391 -14.40 13.64 -30.92
N LYS A 392 -13.89 12.75 -30.07
CA LYS A 392 -14.58 11.53 -29.65
C LYS A 392 -15.22 11.61 -28.27
N ILE A 393 -14.85 12.55 -27.40
CA ILE A 393 -15.36 12.62 -26.02
C ILE A 393 -16.90 12.65 -25.95
N VAL A 394 -17.55 13.42 -26.83
CA VAL A 394 -19.01 13.51 -26.93
C VAL A 394 -19.61 12.16 -27.32
N GLN A 395 -19.10 11.56 -28.41
CA GLN A 395 -19.55 10.25 -28.89
C GLN A 395 -19.36 9.18 -27.82
N LEU A 396 -18.22 9.16 -27.13
CA LEU A 396 -17.90 8.17 -26.10
C LEU A 396 -18.82 8.24 -24.88
N LEU A 397 -19.31 9.44 -24.54
CA LEU A 397 -20.31 9.64 -23.49
C LEU A 397 -21.71 9.22 -23.96
N HIS A 398 -22.09 9.50 -25.21
CA HIS A 398 -23.34 8.98 -25.79
C HIS A 398 -23.36 7.46 -25.86
N THR A 399 -22.26 6.84 -26.25
CA THR A 399 -22.12 5.37 -26.25
C THR A 399 -22.29 4.78 -24.86
N GLY A 400 -22.06 5.54 -23.78
CA GLY A 400 -22.33 5.09 -22.41
C GLY A 400 -23.81 5.10 -22.01
N ALA A 401 -24.65 5.89 -22.67
CA ALA A 401 -26.09 5.98 -22.39
C ALA A 401 -26.94 5.02 -23.22
N HIS A 402 -26.32 4.31 -24.16
CA HIS A 402 -26.93 3.25 -24.95
C HIS A 402 -26.17 1.97 -24.63
N SER A 403 -26.86 0.84 -24.42
CA SER A 403 -26.30 -0.42 -23.89
C SER A 403 -25.34 -1.16 -24.87
N TYR A 404 -24.40 -0.45 -25.48
CA TYR A 404 -23.40 -0.99 -26.39
C TYR A 404 -22.32 -1.75 -25.64
N LYS A 405 -21.83 -2.87 -26.17
CA LYS A 405 -20.78 -3.69 -25.51
C LYS A 405 -19.51 -2.89 -25.14
N SER A 406 -19.22 -1.81 -25.86
CA SER A 406 -18.08 -0.90 -25.60
C SER A 406 -18.26 -0.02 -24.35
N SER A 407 -19.48 0.19 -23.85
CA SER A 407 -19.71 0.96 -22.61
C SER A 407 -19.22 0.24 -21.35
N ASN A 408 -18.97 -1.07 -21.43
CA ASN A 408 -18.41 -1.88 -20.34
C ASN A 408 -16.90 -1.70 -20.16
N ASN A 409 -16.20 -0.98 -21.06
CA ASN A 409 -14.76 -0.74 -20.93
C ASN A 409 -14.49 0.24 -19.77
N ILE A 410 -14.06 -0.31 -18.63
CA ILE A 410 -13.78 0.47 -17.43
C ILE A 410 -12.54 1.36 -17.57
N ASP A 411 -11.50 0.92 -18.27
CA ASP A 411 -10.27 1.70 -18.44
C ASP A 411 -10.52 2.95 -19.29
N GLN A 412 -11.34 2.82 -20.35
CA GLN A 412 -11.81 3.96 -21.14
C GLN A 412 -12.73 4.87 -20.34
N THR A 413 -13.57 4.31 -19.47
CA THR A 413 -14.44 5.08 -18.57
C THR A 413 -13.63 5.90 -17.57
N ILE A 414 -12.56 5.33 -17.00
CA ILE A 414 -11.66 6.05 -16.11
C ILE A 414 -10.91 7.13 -16.88
N ALA A 415 -10.38 6.85 -18.08
CA ALA A 415 -9.74 7.85 -18.92
C ALA A 415 -10.67 9.04 -19.27
N LEU A 416 -11.94 8.76 -19.58
CA LEU A 416 -12.97 9.78 -19.76
C LEU A 416 -13.19 10.59 -18.49
N SER A 417 -13.29 9.93 -17.34
CA SER A 417 -13.51 10.62 -16.06
C SER A 417 -12.37 11.59 -15.72
N ILE A 418 -11.11 11.24 -16.03
CA ILE A 418 -9.95 12.08 -15.71
C ILE A 418 -10.02 13.42 -16.45
N ILE A 419 -10.32 13.41 -17.75
CA ILE A 419 -10.46 14.65 -18.51
C ILE A 419 -11.69 15.45 -18.06
N ILE A 420 -12.81 14.77 -17.75
CA ILE A 420 -14.01 15.41 -17.19
C ILE A 420 -13.69 16.07 -15.84
N GLY A 421 -12.87 15.44 -15.00
CA GLY A 421 -12.46 16.00 -13.71
C GLY A 421 -11.71 17.32 -13.85
N LYS A 422 -10.84 17.43 -14.87
CA LYS A 422 -10.17 18.69 -15.20
C LYS A 422 -11.12 19.74 -15.77
N ILE A 423 -12.09 19.34 -16.60
CA ILE A 423 -13.15 20.25 -17.07
C ILE A 423 -13.96 20.79 -15.89
N LEU A 424 -14.32 19.95 -14.93
CA LEU A 424 -15.02 20.36 -13.71
C LEU A 424 -14.17 21.27 -12.83
N THR A 425 -12.86 21.01 -12.71
CA THR A 425 -11.96 21.89 -11.96
C THR A 425 -11.88 23.28 -12.61
N ILE A 426 -11.82 23.37 -13.94
CA ILE A 426 -11.80 24.65 -14.64
C ILE A 426 -13.12 25.42 -14.45
N THR A 427 -14.25 24.72 -14.46
CA THR A 427 -15.57 25.37 -14.50
C THR A 427 -16.20 25.56 -13.12
N TYR A 428 -15.81 24.76 -12.14
CA TYR A 428 -16.36 24.74 -10.77
C TYR A 428 -15.30 24.74 -9.68
N GLY A 429 -14.00 24.77 -9.98
CA GLY A 429 -12.95 24.79 -8.98
C GLY A 429 -13.10 25.93 -8.00
N LYS A 430 -12.73 25.68 -6.74
CA LYS A 430 -12.48 26.74 -5.76
C LYS A 430 -11.15 27.42 -6.12
N GLU A 431 -11.12 28.75 -6.10
CA GLU A 431 -9.85 29.51 -6.16
C GLU A 431 -8.94 29.16 -4.98
#